data_AF-V5IBN1-F1
#
_entry.id   AF-V5IBN1-F1
#
_cell.length_a   1.000
_cell.length_b   1.000
_cell.length_c   1.000
_cell.angle_alpha   90.00
_cell.angle_beta   90.00
_cell.angle_gamma   90.00
#
_symmetry.space_group_name_H-M   'P 1'
#
loop_
_entity.id
_entity.type
_entity.pdbx_description
1 polymer ?
#
loop_
_entity_poly.entity_id
_entity_poly.type
_entity_poly.pdbx_seq_one_letter_code
_entity_poly.pdbx_strand_id
1 'polypeptide(L)'
;MLNLLDVSWTLVTGAMIAASYLHFTKGDKVPALLTAAFLYGKAAETNRKTLCLKNISIPKRWFKHFYQFGVVFFTGCTMVMVRSYVFGHPLPTWVVGLVDLFVPHRNPSATATSVLLVQVLETCQVFRRCFECMFVCVYSDVRMHVWHYLMGFFFYFGVQLSILSNAPGFSTTVGVMPAFSLAEISWHHIVGTVIFLWGFCVQFDTHLRMASLRKDPEGKVVSLKHDVPKGGMFEYVSCPHYMAEIVVYSALTLVLGSPNSTWWLALAWTWANQVGVAFVSHNWYREQFRNYPRRRKAIFPYLL
;
A
#
# COMPACT_ATOMS: atom_id res chain seq x y z
N MET A 1 9.94 -8.35 -22.76
CA MET A 1 8.48 -8.44 -22.98
C MET A 1 7.80 -8.20 -21.64
N LEU A 2 6.66 -7.49 -21.61
CA LEU A 2 5.91 -7.27 -20.36
C LEU A 2 5.25 -8.59 -19.93
N ASN A 3 5.36 -8.92 -18.65
CA ASN A 3 4.67 -10.06 -18.06
C ASN A 3 3.24 -9.71 -17.61
N LEU A 4 2.47 -10.72 -17.17
CA LEU A 4 1.08 -10.52 -16.74
C LEU A 4 0.97 -9.52 -15.59
N LEU A 5 1.90 -9.57 -14.64
CA LEU A 5 1.92 -8.65 -13.50
C LEU A 5 2.28 -7.21 -13.92
N ASP A 6 3.24 -7.05 -14.85
CA ASP A 6 3.60 -5.74 -15.42
C ASP A 6 2.40 -5.11 -16.14
N VAL A 7 1.70 -5.88 -16.97
CA VAL A 7 0.49 -5.43 -17.67
C VAL A 7 -0.58 -5.04 -16.65
N SER A 8 -0.79 -5.86 -15.62
CA SER A 8 -1.76 -5.59 -14.56
C SER A 8 -1.44 -4.28 -13.83
N TRP A 9 -0.20 -4.10 -13.36
CA TRP A 9 0.22 -2.86 -12.69
C TRP A 9 0.08 -1.64 -13.59
N THR A 10 0.45 -1.76 -14.86
CA THR A 10 0.35 -0.67 -15.85
C THR A 10 -1.11 -0.26 -16.05
N LEU A 11 -2.00 -1.23 -16.23
CA LEU A 11 -3.43 -0.97 -16.44
C LEU A 11 -4.07 -0.30 -15.22
N VAL A 12 -3.84 -0.81 -14.02
CA VAL A 12 -4.42 -0.20 -12.81
C VAL A 12 -3.86 1.19 -12.56
N THR A 13 -2.55 1.40 -12.74
CA THR A 13 -1.90 2.71 -12.59
C THR A 13 -2.43 3.72 -13.60
N GLY A 14 -2.53 3.33 -14.88
CA GLY A 14 -3.09 4.16 -15.92
C GLY A 14 -4.55 4.54 -15.63
N ALA A 15 -5.37 3.58 -15.16
CA ALA A 15 -6.75 3.83 -14.78
C ALA A 15 -6.85 4.81 -13.60
N MET A 16 -5.99 4.68 -12.59
CA MET A 16 -5.93 5.58 -11.42
C MET A 16 -5.54 7.01 -11.82
N ILE A 17 -4.53 7.17 -12.67
CA ILE A 17 -4.10 8.48 -13.18
C ILE A 17 -5.20 9.12 -14.01
N ALA A 18 -5.81 8.36 -14.94
CA ALA A 18 -6.91 8.85 -15.78
C ALA A 18 -8.13 9.24 -14.94
N ALA A 19 -8.50 8.42 -13.94
CA ALA A 19 -9.60 8.73 -13.03
C ALA A 19 -9.34 10.01 -12.23
N SER A 20 -8.13 10.15 -11.67
CA SER A 20 -7.70 11.34 -10.94
C SER A 20 -7.76 12.58 -11.83
N TYR A 21 -7.16 12.52 -13.03
CA TYR A 21 -7.16 13.62 -13.98
C TYR A 21 -8.58 14.04 -14.38
N LEU A 22 -9.44 13.09 -14.74
CA LEU A 22 -10.83 13.38 -15.12
C LEU A 22 -11.64 13.98 -13.96
N HIS A 23 -11.40 13.51 -12.73
CA HIS A 23 -12.06 14.04 -11.54
C HIS A 23 -11.71 15.52 -11.30
N PHE A 24 -10.43 15.88 -11.43
CA PHE A 24 -9.99 17.26 -11.19
C PHE A 24 -10.25 18.21 -12.37
N THR A 25 -10.28 17.71 -13.61
CA THR A 25 -10.44 18.58 -14.80
C THR A 25 -11.87 18.68 -15.31
N LYS A 26 -12.68 17.63 -15.15
CA LYS A 26 -14.01 17.55 -15.75
C LYS A 26 -15.13 17.27 -14.75
N GLY A 27 -14.84 17.27 -13.45
CA GLY A 27 -15.81 17.10 -12.36
C GLY A 27 -16.73 15.89 -12.58
N ASP A 28 -18.01 16.16 -12.86
CA ASP A 28 -19.05 15.14 -13.04
C ASP A 28 -18.99 14.33 -14.34
N LYS A 29 -18.02 14.52 -15.24
CA LYS A 29 -17.93 13.71 -16.48
C LYS A 29 -17.18 12.38 -16.34
N VAL A 30 -16.67 12.04 -15.15
CA VAL A 30 -15.98 10.75 -14.93
C VAL A 30 -16.97 9.57 -15.04
N PRO A 31 -16.65 8.49 -15.76
CA PRO A 31 -17.49 7.28 -15.80
C PRO A 31 -17.73 6.71 -14.40
N ALA A 32 -18.96 6.30 -14.11
CA ALA A 32 -19.37 5.88 -12.76
C ALA A 32 -18.52 4.74 -12.18
N LEU A 33 -18.07 3.81 -13.03
CA LEU A 33 -17.20 2.70 -12.64
C LEU A 33 -15.81 3.19 -12.17
N LEU A 34 -15.21 4.11 -12.92
CA LEU A 34 -13.92 4.73 -12.57
C LEU A 34 -14.05 5.57 -11.29
N THR A 35 -15.15 6.31 -11.14
CA THR A 35 -15.45 7.05 -9.91
C THR A 35 -15.65 6.15 -8.70
N ALA A 36 -16.32 5.00 -8.85
CA ALA A 36 -16.56 4.05 -7.76
C ALA A 36 -15.34 3.19 -7.40
N ALA A 37 -14.41 2.97 -8.34
CA ALA A 37 -13.11 2.35 -8.07
C ALA A 37 -12.15 3.32 -7.36
N PHE A 38 -12.26 4.62 -7.68
CA PHE A 38 -11.40 5.69 -7.19
C PHE A 38 -11.84 6.31 -5.85
N LEU A 39 -13.13 6.64 -5.71
CA LEU A 39 -13.69 7.27 -4.51
C LEU A 39 -14.17 6.19 -3.55
N TYR A 40 -13.64 6.19 -2.32
CA TYR A 40 -14.09 5.31 -1.25
C TYR A 40 -14.17 6.06 0.09
N GLY A 41 -14.94 5.51 1.03
CA GLY A 41 -15.13 6.14 2.33
C GLY A 41 -15.93 7.44 2.23
N LYS A 42 -15.48 8.47 2.95
CA LYS A 42 -16.18 9.76 3.09
C LYS A 42 -16.38 10.53 1.78
N ALA A 43 -15.50 10.34 0.79
CA ALA A 43 -15.61 10.97 -0.52
C ALA A 43 -16.60 10.25 -1.46
N ALA A 44 -16.95 8.99 -1.16
CA ALA A 44 -17.94 8.23 -1.92
C ALA A 44 -19.38 8.54 -1.49
N GLU A 45 -19.60 8.92 -0.22
CA GLU A 45 -20.95 9.17 0.32
C GLU A 45 -21.63 10.39 -0.28
N THR A 46 -20.85 11.38 -0.75
CA THR A 46 -21.35 12.60 -1.36
C THR A 46 -21.49 12.52 -2.89
N ASN A 47 -21.06 11.43 -3.54
CA ASN A 47 -21.06 11.33 -5.01
C ASN A 47 -22.26 10.51 -5.55
N ARG A 48 -23.13 11.18 -6.31
CA ARG A 48 -24.37 10.63 -6.88
C ARG A 48 -24.16 9.39 -7.78
N LYS A 49 -23.00 9.27 -8.44
CA LYS A 49 -22.68 8.13 -9.32
C LYS A 49 -22.28 6.88 -8.54
N THR A 50 -21.55 7.05 -7.44
CA THR A 50 -21.19 5.95 -6.54
C THR A 50 -22.42 5.40 -5.82
N LEU A 51 -23.41 6.26 -5.56
CA LEU A 51 -24.72 5.91 -5.04
C LEU A 51 -25.53 4.99 -5.98
N CYS A 52 -25.43 5.16 -7.31
CA CYS A 52 -26.11 4.31 -8.29
C CYS A 52 -25.56 2.87 -8.35
N LEU A 53 -24.34 2.64 -7.86
CA LEU A 53 -23.69 1.32 -7.78
C LEU A 53 -23.79 0.68 -6.38
N LYS A 54 -24.70 1.17 -5.52
CA LYS A 54 -24.85 0.71 -4.13
C LYS A 54 -25.12 -0.79 -4.00
N ASN A 55 -25.76 -1.43 -4.99
CA ASN A 55 -26.14 -2.84 -4.93
C ASN A 55 -24.95 -3.81 -4.93
N ILE A 56 -23.73 -3.33 -5.22
CA ILE A 56 -22.49 -4.13 -5.23
C ILE A 56 -21.46 -3.56 -4.21
N SER A 57 -21.96 -2.85 -3.19
CA SER A 57 -21.12 -2.30 -2.12
C SER A 57 -21.01 -3.26 -0.94
N ILE A 58 -19.88 -3.25 -0.25
CA ILE A 58 -19.61 -4.07 0.94
C ILE A 58 -19.22 -3.20 2.14
N PRO A 59 -19.34 -3.69 3.40
CA PRO A 59 -18.98 -2.92 4.58
C PRO A 59 -17.51 -2.51 4.60
N LYS A 60 -17.18 -1.25 4.92
CA LYS A 60 -15.78 -0.80 4.99
C LYS A 60 -14.97 -1.53 6.05
N ARG A 61 -15.59 -2.01 7.13
CA ARG A 61 -14.93 -2.86 8.13
C ARG A 61 -14.30 -4.15 7.55
N TRP A 62 -14.66 -4.57 6.34
CA TRP A 62 -14.02 -5.69 5.65
C TRP A 62 -12.61 -5.36 5.14
N PHE A 63 -12.13 -4.12 5.29
CA PHE A 63 -10.71 -3.77 5.09
C PHE A 63 -9.76 -4.74 5.82
N LYS A 64 -10.16 -5.24 7.00
CA LYS A 64 -9.35 -6.21 7.75
C LYS A 64 -9.04 -7.52 6.99
N HIS A 65 -9.91 -7.96 6.07
CA HIS A 65 -9.76 -9.27 5.41
C HIS A 65 -8.52 -9.33 4.53
N PHE A 66 -8.27 -8.28 3.74
CA PHE A 66 -7.09 -8.28 2.87
C PHE A 66 -5.79 -8.15 3.67
N TYR A 67 -5.82 -7.50 4.85
CA TYR A 67 -4.66 -7.47 5.75
C TYR A 67 -4.42 -8.82 6.42
N GLN A 68 -5.49 -9.53 6.82
CA GLN A 68 -5.37 -10.90 7.33
C GLN A 68 -4.79 -11.84 6.27
N PHE A 69 -5.29 -11.75 5.04
CA PHE A 69 -4.70 -12.44 3.89
C PHE A 69 -3.23 -12.07 3.71
N GLY A 70 -2.90 -10.78 3.73
CA GLY A 70 -1.52 -10.29 3.65
C GLY A 70 -0.64 -10.89 4.74
N VAL A 71 -1.06 -10.88 6.00
CA VAL A 71 -0.29 -11.47 7.11
C VAL A 71 0.04 -12.93 6.83
N VAL A 72 -0.94 -13.74 6.42
CA VAL A 72 -0.72 -15.16 6.11
C VAL A 72 0.23 -15.31 4.92
N PHE A 73 -0.02 -14.58 3.84
CA PHE A 73 0.71 -14.72 2.59
C PHE A 73 2.16 -14.26 2.71
N PHE A 74 2.39 -13.06 3.25
CA PHE A 74 3.74 -12.51 3.44
C PHE A 74 4.54 -13.33 4.45
N THR A 75 3.92 -13.78 5.54
CA THR A 75 4.61 -14.65 6.51
C THR A 75 5.03 -15.97 5.87
N GLY A 76 4.15 -16.59 5.08
CA GLY A 76 4.47 -17.82 4.35
C GLY A 76 5.65 -17.63 3.38
N CYS A 77 5.64 -16.55 2.60
CA CYS A 77 6.75 -16.22 1.71
C CYS A 77 8.04 -15.92 2.48
N THR A 78 7.97 -15.23 3.61
CA THR A 78 9.12 -14.98 4.49
C THR A 78 9.71 -16.28 5.03
N MET A 79 8.87 -17.22 5.47
CA MET A 79 9.34 -18.54 5.92
C MET A 79 10.03 -19.32 4.81
N VAL A 80 9.49 -19.29 3.58
CA VAL A 80 10.13 -19.92 2.41
C VAL A 80 11.48 -19.27 2.09
N MET A 81 11.55 -17.94 2.11
CA MET A 81 12.78 -17.20 1.83
C MET A 81 13.84 -17.45 2.91
N VAL A 82 13.48 -17.43 4.19
CA VAL A 82 14.39 -17.77 5.29
C VAL A 82 14.89 -19.21 5.15
N ARG A 83 13.97 -20.17 4.92
CA ARG A 83 14.32 -21.57 4.68
C ARG A 83 15.35 -21.73 3.55
N SER A 84 15.24 -20.94 2.49
CA SER A 84 16.08 -21.10 1.30
C SER A 84 17.39 -20.29 1.38
N TYR A 85 17.32 -19.01 1.73
CA TYR A 85 18.48 -18.11 1.78
C TYR A 85 19.31 -18.21 3.05
N VAL A 86 18.72 -18.60 4.19
CA VAL A 86 19.45 -18.73 5.46
C VAL A 86 19.87 -20.17 5.71
N PHE A 87 18.98 -21.13 5.44
CA PHE A 87 19.25 -22.55 5.72
C PHE A 87 19.65 -23.37 4.48
N GLY A 88 19.70 -22.76 3.29
CA GLY A 88 20.18 -23.43 2.07
C GLY A 88 19.27 -24.54 1.55
N HIS A 89 18.02 -24.62 2.00
CA HIS A 89 17.08 -25.62 1.49
C HIS A 89 16.57 -25.27 0.09
N PRO A 90 16.21 -26.27 -0.73
CA PRO A 90 15.65 -26.03 -2.05
C PRO A 90 14.28 -25.34 -1.96
N LEU A 91 13.97 -24.53 -2.97
CA LEU A 91 12.68 -23.85 -3.07
C LEU A 91 11.54 -24.83 -3.36
N PRO A 92 10.38 -24.66 -2.71
CA PRO A 92 9.19 -25.43 -3.09
C PRO A 92 8.78 -25.14 -4.53
N THR A 93 8.59 -26.18 -5.33
CA THR A 93 8.27 -26.07 -6.77
C THR A 93 6.98 -25.28 -7.04
N TRP A 94 6.00 -25.38 -6.15
CA TRP A 94 4.75 -24.62 -6.27
C TRP A 94 4.94 -23.12 -6.12
N VAL A 95 5.91 -22.66 -5.33
CA VAL A 95 6.24 -21.23 -5.18
C VAL A 95 6.82 -20.72 -6.49
N VAL A 96 7.77 -21.47 -7.06
CA VAL A 96 8.38 -21.13 -8.35
C VAL A 96 7.32 -21.12 -9.46
N GLY A 97 6.47 -22.15 -9.52
CA GLY A 97 5.37 -22.23 -10.50
C GLY A 97 4.35 -21.10 -10.37
N LEU A 98 4.04 -20.67 -9.14
CA LEU A 98 3.18 -19.51 -8.91
C LEU A 98 3.81 -18.22 -9.44
N VAL A 99 5.10 -17.98 -9.17
CA VAL A 99 5.79 -16.79 -9.66
C VAL A 99 5.95 -16.84 -11.19
N ASP A 100 6.25 -18.01 -11.76
CA ASP A 100 6.35 -18.23 -13.22
C ASP A 100 5.05 -17.95 -13.96
N LEU A 101 3.90 -18.24 -13.35
CA LEU A 101 2.59 -17.97 -13.93
C LEU A 101 2.36 -16.47 -14.20
N PHE A 102 2.85 -15.60 -13.30
CA PHE A 102 2.60 -14.15 -13.38
C PHE A 102 3.77 -13.37 -13.95
N VAL A 103 4.99 -13.83 -13.69
CA VAL A 103 6.24 -13.14 -14.04
C VAL A 103 7.22 -14.16 -14.66
N PRO A 104 6.94 -14.69 -15.86
CA PRO A 104 7.89 -15.58 -16.55
C PRO A 104 9.18 -14.83 -16.93
N HIS A 105 10.29 -15.57 -17.04
CA HIS A 105 11.60 -15.06 -17.48
C HIS A 105 12.14 -13.89 -16.64
N ARG A 106 12.31 -14.12 -15.34
CA ARG A 106 12.85 -13.15 -14.38
C ARG A 106 14.36 -12.99 -14.55
N ASN A 107 14.82 -11.74 -14.50
CA ASN A 107 16.24 -11.39 -14.39
C ASN A 107 16.43 -10.58 -13.08
N PRO A 108 16.56 -11.25 -11.93
CA PRO A 108 16.73 -10.56 -10.66
C PRO A 108 18.11 -9.89 -10.61
N SER A 109 18.10 -8.58 -10.38
CA SER A 109 19.33 -7.78 -10.22
C SER A 109 19.67 -7.51 -8.75
N ALA A 110 18.73 -7.72 -7.83
CA ALA A 110 18.90 -7.54 -6.40
C ALA A 110 19.54 -8.78 -5.75
N THR A 111 20.28 -8.59 -4.65
CA THR A 111 20.89 -9.72 -3.91
C THR A 111 19.87 -10.42 -3.02
N ALA A 112 20.17 -11.66 -2.61
CA ALA A 112 19.33 -12.38 -1.64
C ALA A 112 19.18 -11.59 -0.33
N THR A 113 20.26 -10.92 0.10
CA THR A 113 20.27 -10.05 1.28
C THR A 113 19.28 -8.88 1.15
N SER A 114 19.30 -8.16 0.02
CA SER A 114 18.39 -7.03 -0.21
C SER A 114 16.93 -7.47 -0.22
N VAL A 115 16.63 -8.56 -0.95
CA VAL A 115 15.24 -9.04 -1.10
C VAL A 115 14.72 -9.64 0.19
N LEU A 116 15.54 -10.39 0.94
CA LEU A 116 15.15 -10.91 2.26
C LEU A 116 14.87 -9.77 3.25
N LEU A 117 15.70 -8.73 3.25
CA LEU A 117 15.48 -7.56 4.10
C LEU A 117 14.16 -6.86 3.74
N VAL A 118 13.90 -6.61 2.45
CA VAL A 118 12.61 -6.06 2.00
C VAL A 118 11.44 -6.94 2.38
N GLN A 119 11.56 -8.26 2.22
CA GLN A 119 10.53 -9.22 2.60
C GLN A 119 10.20 -9.12 4.11
N VAL A 120 11.22 -9.03 4.97
CA VAL A 120 11.03 -8.90 6.42
C VAL A 120 10.40 -7.56 6.77
N LEU A 121 10.90 -6.46 6.21
CA LEU A 121 10.36 -5.11 6.45
C LEU A 121 8.88 -5.02 6.01
N GLU A 122 8.54 -5.52 4.82
CA GLU A 122 7.17 -5.49 4.32
C GLU A 122 6.26 -6.46 5.11
N THR A 123 6.78 -7.59 5.58
CA THR A 123 6.04 -8.46 6.51
C THR A 123 5.67 -7.69 7.79
N CYS A 124 6.63 -6.98 8.39
CA CYS A 124 6.37 -6.11 9.56
C CYS A 124 5.34 -5.02 9.25
N GLN A 125 5.44 -4.38 8.09
CA GLN A 125 4.47 -3.39 7.60
C GLN A 125 3.06 -3.97 7.57
N VAL A 126 2.88 -5.13 6.94
CA VAL A 126 1.58 -5.81 6.82
C VAL A 126 1.02 -6.23 8.18
N PHE A 127 1.86 -6.78 9.07
CA PHE A 127 1.45 -7.12 10.44
C PHE A 127 0.93 -5.90 11.20
N ARG A 128 1.68 -4.79 11.17
CA ARG A 128 1.24 -3.56 11.84
C ARG A 128 -0.05 -3.04 11.24
N ARG A 129 -0.18 -2.99 9.92
CA ARG A 129 -1.42 -2.51 9.28
C ARG A 129 -2.62 -3.41 9.61
N CYS A 130 -2.40 -4.72 9.72
CA CYS A 130 -3.41 -5.68 10.19
C CYS A 130 -3.82 -5.39 11.63
N PHE A 131 -2.84 -5.21 12.53
CA PHE A 131 -3.07 -4.83 13.93
C PHE A 131 -3.87 -3.52 14.03
N GLU A 132 -3.46 -2.48 13.30
CA GLU A 132 -4.14 -1.20 13.27
C GLU A 132 -5.60 -1.36 12.83
N CYS A 133 -5.86 -2.15 11.78
CA CYS A 133 -7.22 -2.39 11.30
C CYS A 133 -8.08 -3.21 12.26
N MET A 134 -7.49 -4.10 13.05
CA MET A 134 -8.25 -4.94 14.00
C MET A 134 -8.51 -4.24 15.33
N PHE A 135 -7.54 -3.45 15.82
CA PHE A 135 -7.53 -2.97 17.20
C PHE A 135 -7.47 -1.45 17.35
N VAL A 136 -6.95 -0.72 16.36
CA VAL A 136 -6.80 0.74 16.45
C VAL A 136 -7.95 1.46 15.76
N CYS A 137 -8.20 1.15 14.49
CA CYS A 137 -9.13 1.84 13.62
C CYS A 137 -10.59 1.65 14.10
N VAL A 138 -11.31 2.77 14.14
CA VAL A 138 -12.76 2.77 14.41
C VAL A 138 -13.47 2.96 13.08
N TYR A 139 -14.19 1.93 12.62
CA TYR A 139 -14.97 1.99 11.39
C TYR A 139 -16.40 2.47 11.65
N SER A 140 -16.90 3.35 10.80
CA SER A 140 -18.33 3.69 10.70
C SER A 140 -19.02 2.75 9.71
N ASP A 141 -20.35 2.82 9.59
CA ASP A 141 -21.17 2.00 8.67
C ASP A 141 -21.01 2.34 7.18
N VAL A 142 -19.97 3.09 6.85
CA VAL A 142 -19.62 3.46 5.48
C VAL A 142 -19.33 2.19 4.67
N ARG A 143 -19.74 2.18 3.41
CA ARG A 143 -19.51 1.07 2.48
C ARG A 143 -18.43 1.42 1.46
N MET A 144 -17.79 0.41 0.88
CA MET A 144 -16.90 0.55 -0.27
C MET A 144 -17.43 -0.31 -1.43
N HIS A 145 -17.04 0.02 -2.66
CA HIS A 145 -17.39 -0.81 -3.81
C HIS A 145 -16.60 -2.14 -3.84
N VAL A 146 -17.19 -3.24 -4.34
CA VAL A 146 -16.49 -4.55 -4.40
C VAL A 146 -15.17 -4.49 -5.16
N TRP A 147 -15.09 -3.67 -6.21
CA TRP A 147 -13.85 -3.48 -6.97
C TRP A 147 -12.70 -2.95 -6.11
N HIS A 148 -12.99 -2.03 -5.19
CA HIS A 148 -11.97 -1.52 -4.26
C HIS A 148 -11.50 -2.61 -3.29
N TYR A 149 -12.42 -3.48 -2.88
CA TYR A 149 -12.10 -4.64 -2.05
C TYR A 149 -11.21 -5.65 -2.77
N LEU A 150 -11.57 -6.02 -4.01
CA LEU A 150 -10.77 -6.92 -4.85
C LEU A 150 -9.39 -6.31 -5.17
N MET A 151 -9.34 -5.00 -5.41
CA MET A 151 -8.09 -4.26 -5.60
C MET A 151 -7.18 -4.37 -4.37
N GLY A 152 -7.74 -4.39 -3.16
CA GLY A 152 -6.97 -4.63 -1.93
C GLY A 152 -6.24 -5.97 -1.94
N PHE A 153 -6.92 -7.07 -2.30
CA PHE A 153 -6.27 -8.39 -2.43
C PHE A 153 -5.24 -8.42 -3.56
N PHE A 154 -5.59 -7.87 -4.72
CA PHE A 154 -4.66 -7.75 -5.84
C PHE A 154 -3.40 -6.99 -5.43
N PHE A 155 -3.52 -5.90 -4.67
CA PHE A 155 -2.37 -5.12 -4.23
C PHE A 155 -1.42 -5.95 -3.38
N TYR A 156 -1.90 -6.60 -2.31
CA TYR A 156 -1.02 -7.42 -1.45
C TYR A 156 -0.44 -8.62 -2.19
N PHE A 157 -1.24 -9.30 -3.01
CA PHE A 157 -0.77 -10.41 -3.83
C PHE A 157 0.29 -9.97 -4.84
N GLY A 158 0.00 -8.88 -5.56
CA GLY A 158 0.89 -8.30 -6.56
C GLY A 158 2.19 -7.78 -5.95
N VAL A 159 2.15 -7.08 -4.81
CA VAL A 159 3.36 -6.60 -4.12
C VAL A 159 4.23 -7.78 -3.71
N GLN A 160 3.66 -8.83 -3.12
CA GLN A 160 4.43 -10.01 -2.74
C GLN A 160 5.07 -10.70 -3.95
N LEU A 161 4.34 -10.82 -5.08
CA LEU A 161 4.92 -11.33 -6.32
C LEU A 161 5.99 -10.41 -6.90
N SER A 162 5.86 -9.09 -6.76
CA SER A 162 6.90 -8.12 -7.14
C SER A 162 8.16 -8.26 -6.27
N ILE A 163 8.04 -8.61 -4.98
CA ILE A 163 9.21 -8.93 -4.15
C ILE A 163 9.86 -10.23 -4.64
N LEU A 164 9.07 -11.29 -4.80
CA LEU A 164 9.57 -12.59 -5.25
C LEU A 164 10.18 -12.53 -6.66
N SER A 165 9.73 -11.63 -7.53
CA SER A 165 10.32 -11.48 -8.86
C SER A 165 11.72 -10.88 -8.83
N ASN A 166 12.10 -10.22 -7.74
CA ASN A 166 13.45 -9.72 -7.50
C ASN A 166 14.35 -10.75 -6.80
N ALA A 167 13.79 -11.85 -6.28
CA ALA A 167 14.49 -12.84 -5.49
C ALA A 167 15.43 -13.71 -6.38
N PRO A 168 16.77 -13.60 -6.23
CA PRO A 168 17.67 -14.43 -7.03
C PRO A 168 17.57 -15.91 -6.62
N GLY A 169 17.72 -16.81 -7.59
CA GLY A 169 17.53 -18.26 -7.37
C GLY A 169 16.06 -18.71 -7.35
N PHE A 170 15.09 -17.80 -7.38
CA PHE A 170 13.65 -18.13 -7.51
C PHE A 170 13.25 -18.43 -8.97
N SER A 171 14.18 -18.76 -9.86
CA SER A 171 13.94 -19.19 -11.24
C SER A 171 14.31 -20.66 -11.43
N THR A 172 13.67 -21.34 -12.39
CA THR A 172 13.81 -22.77 -12.68
C THR A 172 15.22 -23.19 -13.14
N THR A 173 16.14 -22.24 -13.28
CA THR A 173 17.55 -22.49 -13.63
C THR A 173 18.30 -23.03 -12.42
N VAL A 174 18.61 -24.32 -12.49
CA VAL A 174 19.40 -25.10 -11.52
C VAL A 174 20.74 -24.41 -11.27
N GLY A 175 20.83 -23.69 -10.15
CA GLY A 175 22.03 -23.04 -9.67
C GLY A 175 22.08 -23.14 -8.14
N VAL A 176 23.26 -22.90 -7.57
CA VAL A 176 23.41 -22.80 -6.11
C VAL A 176 22.53 -21.65 -5.63
N MET A 177 21.65 -21.93 -4.65
CA MET A 177 20.81 -20.90 -4.05
C MET A 177 21.70 -19.81 -3.44
N PRO A 178 21.54 -18.54 -3.84
CA PRO A 178 22.24 -17.44 -3.19
C PRO A 178 21.91 -17.42 -1.70
N ALA A 179 22.91 -17.15 -0.86
CA ALA A 179 22.72 -17.12 0.58
C ALA A 179 22.61 -15.67 1.08
N PHE A 180 21.85 -15.49 2.16
CA PHE A 180 21.92 -14.26 2.94
C PHE A 180 23.33 -14.08 3.51
N SER A 181 23.88 -12.88 3.41
CA SER A 181 25.19 -12.56 3.98
C SER A 181 25.20 -11.16 4.57
N LEU A 182 25.62 -11.06 5.84
CA LEU A 182 25.81 -9.76 6.50
C LEU A 182 26.89 -8.91 5.81
N ALA A 183 27.85 -9.54 5.13
CA ALA A 183 28.89 -8.83 4.39
C ALA A 183 28.37 -8.11 3.14
N GLU A 184 27.17 -8.46 2.64
CA GLU A 184 26.52 -7.77 1.52
C GLU A 184 25.74 -6.52 1.96
N ILE A 185 25.63 -6.26 3.27
CA ILE A 185 24.98 -5.05 3.77
C ILE A 185 25.80 -3.83 3.33
N SER A 186 25.11 -2.93 2.66
CA SER A 186 25.63 -1.70 2.07
C SER A 186 24.81 -0.48 2.51
N TRP A 187 25.29 0.72 2.23
CA TRP A 187 24.69 1.98 2.66
C TRP A 187 23.20 2.10 2.32
N HIS A 188 22.78 1.61 1.15
CA HIS A 188 21.38 1.70 0.70
C HIS A 188 20.43 0.83 1.54
N HIS A 189 20.91 -0.28 2.11
CA HIS A 189 20.15 -1.08 3.06
C HIS A 189 19.92 -0.32 4.37
N ILE A 190 20.96 0.35 4.88
CA ILE A 190 20.91 1.09 6.14
C ILE A 190 20.02 2.32 5.98
N VAL A 191 20.30 3.17 4.99
CA VAL A 191 19.53 4.39 4.73
C VAL A 191 18.08 4.05 4.39
N GLY A 192 17.86 3.06 3.53
CA GLY A 192 16.51 2.58 3.20
C GLY A 192 15.76 2.07 4.42
N THR A 193 16.39 1.29 5.30
CA THR A 193 15.75 0.79 6.53
C THR A 193 15.40 1.93 7.48
N VAL A 194 16.27 2.93 7.66
CA VAL A 194 15.99 4.09 8.52
C VAL A 194 14.80 4.90 7.98
N ILE A 195 14.75 5.16 6.68
CA ILE A 195 13.62 5.88 6.04
C ILE A 195 12.34 5.05 6.16
N PHE A 196 12.42 3.73 5.97
CA PHE A 196 11.28 2.82 6.14
C PHE A 196 10.73 2.91 7.56
N LEU A 197 11.59 2.81 8.59
CA LEU A 197 11.18 2.87 10.00
C LEU A 197 10.55 4.22 10.34
N TRP A 198 11.08 5.32 9.80
CA TRP A 198 10.46 6.63 9.97
C TRP A 198 9.06 6.67 9.35
N GLY A 199 8.88 6.22 8.09
CA GLY A 199 7.58 6.14 7.43
C GLY A 199 6.59 5.24 8.17
N PHE A 200 7.06 4.08 8.62
CA PHE A 200 6.30 3.12 9.43
C PHE A 200 5.74 3.78 10.71
N CYS A 201 6.60 4.47 11.47
CA CYS A 201 6.23 5.18 12.69
C CYS A 201 5.27 6.35 12.43
N VAL A 202 5.54 7.20 11.43
CA VAL A 202 4.67 8.33 11.06
C VAL A 202 3.27 7.83 10.67
N GLN A 203 3.20 6.73 9.94
CA GLN A 203 1.91 6.15 9.55
C GLN A 203 1.15 5.60 10.77
N PHE A 204 1.86 4.99 11.74
CA PHE A 204 1.24 4.44 12.95
C PHE A 204 0.69 5.56 13.84
N ASP A 205 1.49 6.59 14.11
CA ASP A 205 1.07 7.80 14.83
C ASP A 205 -0.15 8.44 14.17
N THR A 206 -0.15 8.52 12.83
CA THR A 206 -1.29 9.05 12.07
C THR A 206 -2.58 8.26 12.34
N HIS A 207 -2.53 6.92 12.31
CA HIS A 207 -3.72 6.10 12.55
C HIS A 207 -4.19 6.15 14.00
N LEU A 208 -3.26 6.22 14.96
CA LEU A 208 -3.60 6.43 16.37
C LEU A 208 -4.35 7.74 16.57
N ARG A 209 -3.85 8.84 15.99
CA ARG A 209 -4.51 10.16 16.05
C ARG A 209 -5.88 10.16 15.38
N MET A 210 -6.02 9.49 14.24
CA MET A 210 -7.33 9.38 13.58
C MET A 210 -8.33 8.56 14.41
N ALA A 211 -7.85 7.52 15.11
CA ALA A 211 -8.68 6.72 15.99
C ALA A 211 -9.08 7.48 17.26
N SER A 212 -8.18 8.29 17.84
CA SER A 212 -8.45 9.04 19.06
C SER A 212 -9.53 10.10 18.89
N LEU A 213 -9.73 10.64 17.67
CA LEU A 213 -10.87 11.53 17.37
C LEU A 213 -12.25 10.88 17.58
N ARG A 214 -12.29 9.54 17.66
CA ARG A 214 -13.53 8.76 17.79
C ARG A 214 -13.67 8.11 19.17
N LYS A 215 -12.66 8.26 20.03
CA LYS A 215 -12.57 7.61 21.34
C LYS A 215 -12.52 8.65 22.46
N ASP A 216 -13.05 8.34 23.63
CA ASP A 216 -12.82 9.10 24.87
C ASP A 216 -11.45 8.75 25.49
N PRO A 217 -11.01 9.44 26.57
CA PRO A 217 -9.76 9.12 27.26
C PRO A 217 -9.69 7.68 27.79
N GLU A 218 -10.84 7.06 28.06
CA GLU A 218 -10.98 5.67 28.49
C GLU A 218 -10.92 4.67 27.30
N GLY A 219 -10.86 5.17 26.07
CA GLY A 219 -10.71 4.38 24.84
C GLY A 219 -12.03 3.86 24.24
N LYS A 220 -13.18 4.22 24.83
CA LYS A 220 -14.51 3.84 24.34
C LYS A 220 -14.90 4.70 23.15
N VAL A 221 -15.54 4.08 22.16
CA VAL A 221 -16.02 4.80 20.96
C VAL A 221 -17.19 5.72 21.33
N VAL A 222 -16.97 7.03 21.21
CA VAL A 222 -17.96 8.07 21.54
C VAL A 222 -18.57 8.74 20.32
N SER A 223 -17.90 8.68 19.17
CA SER A 223 -18.38 9.31 17.94
C SER A 223 -17.91 8.57 16.70
N LEU A 224 -18.77 8.54 15.69
CA LEU A 224 -18.43 8.07 14.34
C LEU A 224 -18.32 9.23 13.34
N LYS A 225 -18.54 10.46 13.79
CA LYS A 225 -18.46 11.66 12.94
C LYS A 225 -17.01 11.91 12.52
N HIS A 226 -16.85 12.51 11.35
CA HIS A 226 -15.54 12.98 10.90
C HIS A 226 -15.20 14.28 11.61
N ASP A 227 -13.94 14.42 12.00
CA ASP A 227 -13.38 15.65 12.57
C ASP A 227 -12.01 15.92 11.95
N VAL A 228 -11.45 17.11 12.20
CA VAL A 228 -10.15 17.55 11.68
C VAL A 228 -9.04 17.07 12.61
N PRO A 229 -8.19 16.10 12.20
CA PRO A 229 -7.08 15.62 13.01
C PRO A 229 -6.03 16.72 13.25
N LYS A 230 -5.39 16.69 14.43
CA LYS A 230 -4.37 17.65 14.87
C LYS A 230 -3.15 16.93 15.46
N GLY A 231 -2.02 17.63 15.46
CA GLY A 231 -0.73 17.17 15.95
C GLY A 231 0.01 16.22 14.99
N GLY A 232 1.31 16.06 15.23
CA GLY A 232 2.18 15.26 14.37
C GLY A 232 2.21 15.81 12.94
N MET A 233 2.30 14.91 11.96
CA MET A 233 2.35 15.30 10.55
C MET A 233 1.05 15.94 10.02
N PHE A 234 -0.06 15.86 10.76
CA PHE A 234 -1.29 16.56 10.39
C PHE A 234 -1.15 18.08 10.40
N GLU A 235 -0.17 18.64 11.12
CA GLU A 235 0.07 20.08 11.10
C GLU A 235 0.54 20.60 9.72
N TYR A 236 1.15 19.72 8.92
CA TYR A 236 1.69 20.08 7.60
C TYR A 236 0.81 19.60 6.45
N VAL A 237 0.28 18.38 6.55
CA VAL A 237 -0.44 17.73 5.46
C VAL A 237 -1.75 17.09 5.93
N SER A 238 -2.68 16.95 5.01
CA SER A 238 -4.04 16.46 5.30
C SER A 238 -4.10 14.95 5.39
N CYS A 239 -3.23 14.27 4.63
CA CYS A 239 -3.17 12.82 4.54
C CYS A 239 -1.75 12.27 4.81
N PRO A 240 -1.22 12.44 6.04
CA PRO A 240 0.13 11.99 6.36
C PRO A 240 0.32 10.48 6.28
N HIS A 241 -0.75 9.68 6.43
CA HIS A 241 -0.71 8.22 6.28
C HIS A 241 -0.48 7.79 4.82
N TYR A 242 -1.00 8.54 3.84
CA TYR A 242 -0.75 8.31 2.42
C TYR A 242 0.66 8.76 2.02
N MET A 243 1.13 9.89 2.57
CA MET A 243 2.52 10.32 2.43
C MET A 243 3.48 9.26 2.99
N ALA A 244 3.20 8.76 4.19
CA ALA A 244 4.04 7.77 4.84
C ALA A 244 4.05 6.43 4.07
N GLU A 245 2.94 6.03 3.45
CA GLU A 245 2.91 4.86 2.55
C GLU A 245 3.84 5.05 1.35
N ILE A 246 3.80 6.22 0.70
CA ILE A 246 4.74 6.56 -0.39
C ILE A 246 6.19 6.42 0.09
N VAL A 247 6.49 6.93 1.29
CA VAL A 247 7.84 6.87 1.87
C VAL A 247 8.25 5.43 2.17
N VAL A 248 7.36 4.60 2.72
CA VAL A 248 7.61 3.17 2.97
C VAL A 248 8.00 2.44 1.68
N TYR A 249 7.21 2.53 0.61
CA TYR A 249 7.53 1.82 -0.64
C TYR A 249 8.76 2.40 -1.37
N SER A 250 8.99 3.71 -1.27
CA SER A 250 10.20 4.35 -1.81
C SER A 250 11.45 3.90 -1.04
N ALA A 251 11.33 3.71 0.28
CA ALA A 251 12.40 3.18 1.11
C ALA A 251 12.71 1.71 0.78
N LEU A 252 11.69 0.87 0.59
CA LEU A 252 11.88 -0.52 0.15
C LEU A 252 12.57 -0.59 -1.22
N THR A 253 12.26 0.34 -2.13
CA THR A 253 12.94 0.47 -3.42
C THR A 253 14.44 0.75 -3.24
N LEU A 254 14.78 1.64 -2.30
CA LEU A 254 16.18 1.93 -1.95
C LEU A 254 16.87 0.71 -1.32
N VAL A 255 16.18 -0.04 -0.47
CA VAL A 255 16.72 -1.28 0.11
C VAL A 255 17.00 -2.32 -0.97
N LEU A 256 16.12 -2.47 -1.97
CA LEU A 256 16.35 -3.36 -3.13
C LEU A 256 17.57 -2.94 -3.97
N GLY A 257 17.91 -1.65 -3.99
CA GLY A 257 19.03 -1.10 -4.75
C GLY A 257 18.76 -1.01 -6.25
N SER A 258 18.72 -2.15 -6.94
CA SER A 258 18.52 -2.26 -8.39
C SER A 258 17.27 -3.11 -8.73
N PRO A 259 16.06 -2.67 -8.35
CA PRO A 259 14.85 -3.45 -8.57
C PRO A 259 14.50 -3.61 -10.06
N ASN A 260 13.85 -4.72 -10.39
CA ASN A 260 13.32 -5.01 -11.72
C ASN A 260 12.12 -4.11 -12.11
N SER A 261 11.72 -4.16 -13.38
CA SER A 261 10.61 -3.36 -13.91
C SER A 261 9.29 -3.59 -13.18
N THR A 262 9.01 -4.83 -12.75
CA THR A 262 7.77 -5.18 -12.06
C THR A 262 7.62 -4.45 -10.73
N TRP A 263 8.71 -4.32 -9.96
CA TRP A 263 8.70 -3.53 -8.72
C TRP A 263 8.52 -2.03 -8.99
N TRP A 264 9.18 -1.47 -10.02
CA TRP A 264 8.97 -0.07 -10.40
C TRP A 264 7.52 0.23 -10.77
N LEU A 265 6.83 -0.70 -11.44
CA LEU A 265 5.40 -0.55 -11.76
C LEU A 265 4.51 -0.62 -10.51
N ALA A 266 4.84 -1.47 -9.53
CA ALA A 266 4.15 -1.50 -8.24
C ALA A 266 4.36 -0.21 -7.42
N LEU A 267 5.57 0.36 -7.47
CA LEU A 267 5.87 1.67 -6.87
C LEU A 267 5.07 2.77 -7.56
N ALA A 268 5.02 2.78 -8.89
CA ALA A 268 4.25 3.76 -9.67
C ALA A 268 2.75 3.71 -9.33
N TRP A 269 2.18 2.52 -9.20
CA TRP A 269 0.81 2.34 -8.70
C TRP A 269 0.64 2.98 -7.32
N THR A 270 1.54 2.67 -6.38
CA THR A 270 1.48 3.19 -5.01
C THR A 270 1.48 4.71 -5.01
N TRP A 271 2.40 5.35 -5.73
CA TRP A 271 2.44 6.80 -5.87
C TRP A 271 1.15 7.36 -6.48
N ALA A 272 0.69 6.82 -7.61
CA ALA A 272 -0.51 7.30 -8.30
C ALA A 272 -1.76 7.21 -7.41
N ASN A 273 -1.95 6.07 -6.73
CA ASN A 273 -3.08 5.85 -5.85
C ASN A 273 -3.04 6.77 -4.62
N GLN A 274 -1.90 6.83 -3.92
CA GLN A 274 -1.79 7.61 -2.69
C GLN A 274 -1.93 9.11 -2.95
N VAL A 275 -1.30 9.64 -4.01
CA VAL A 275 -1.42 11.05 -4.39
C VAL A 275 -2.86 11.36 -4.79
N GLY A 276 -3.47 10.57 -5.68
CA GLY A 276 -4.83 10.81 -6.16
C GLY A 276 -5.86 10.85 -5.03
N VAL A 277 -5.82 9.88 -4.13
CA VAL A 277 -6.75 9.79 -2.98
C VAL A 277 -6.47 10.86 -1.93
N ALA A 278 -5.21 11.29 -1.75
CA ALA A 278 -4.87 12.37 -0.83
C ALA A 278 -5.49 13.71 -1.27
N PHE A 279 -5.47 14.01 -2.57
CA PHE A 279 -6.09 15.23 -3.10
C PHE A 279 -7.60 15.25 -2.90
N VAL A 280 -8.27 14.15 -3.23
CA VAL A 280 -9.72 14.00 -3.00
C VAL A 280 -10.03 14.22 -1.52
N SER A 281 -9.25 13.59 -0.64
CA SER A 281 -9.43 13.69 0.81
C SER A 281 -9.20 15.11 1.33
N HIS A 282 -8.22 15.83 0.76
CA HIS A 282 -7.92 17.21 1.08
C HIS A 282 -9.04 18.17 0.67
N ASN A 283 -9.54 18.05 -0.57
CA ASN A 283 -10.64 18.88 -1.05
C ASN A 283 -11.91 18.64 -0.24
N TRP A 284 -12.22 17.38 0.06
CA TRP A 284 -13.34 17.04 0.95
C TRP A 284 -13.19 17.73 2.32
N TYR A 285 -12.01 17.72 2.94
CA TYR A 285 -11.83 18.42 4.22
C TYR A 285 -12.06 19.93 4.11
N ARG A 286 -11.59 20.56 3.03
CA ARG A 286 -11.78 22.01 2.80
C ARG A 286 -13.24 22.40 2.58
N GLU A 287 -14.02 21.53 1.93
CA GLU A 287 -15.45 21.75 1.68
C GLU A 287 -16.29 21.50 2.94
N GLN A 288 -15.97 20.47 3.71
CA GLN A 288 -16.77 20.07 4.88
C GLN A 288 -16.52 20.93 6.12
N PHE A 289 -15.30 21.44 6.31
CA PHE A 289 -14.94 22.17 7.53
C PHE A 289 -14.62 23.63 7.23
N ARG A 290 -15.52 24.53 7.65
CA ARG A 290 -15.36 26.00 7.48
C ARG A 290 -14.03 26.54 8.05
N ASN A 291 -13.57 25.96 9.15
CA ASN A 291 -12.34 26.36 9.85
C ASN A 291 -11.15 25.43 9.54
N TYR A 292 -11.13 24.76 8.38
CA TYR A 292 -10.02 23.89 8.00
C TYR A 292 -8.70 24.68 7.85
N PRO A 293 -7.56 24.20 8.38
CA PRO A 293 -6.29 24.93 8.32
C PRO A 293 -5.81 25.18 6.87
N ARG A 294 -5.81 26.44 6.45
CA ARG A 294 -5.48 26.84 5.06
C ARG A 294 -4.04 26.57 4.64
N ARG A 295 -3.12 26.43 5.60
CA ARG A 295 -1.70 26.17 5.34
C ARG A 295 -1.41 24.68 5.08
N ARG A 296 -2.32 23.78 5.46
CA ARG A 296 -2.14 22.33 5.24
C ARG A 296 -2.14 22.04 3.75
N LYS A 297 -1.20 21.20 3.34
CA LYS A 297 -1.10 20.62 2.01
C LYS A 297 -1.84 19.27 1.95
N ALA A 298 -2.02 18.68 0.77
CA ALA A 298 -2.73 17.42 0.61
C ALA A 298 -1.89 16.24 1.16
N ILE A 299 -0.63 16.12 0.72
CA ILE A 299 0.24 14.97 0.96
C ILE A 299 1.71 15.32 1.16
N PHE A 300 2.29 16.29 0.45
CA PHE A 300 3.69 16.67 0.56
C PHE A 300 3.82 18.01 1.31
N PRO A 301 4.52 18.04 2.46
CA PRO A 301 4.69 19.27 3.23
C PRO A 301 5.23 20.41 2.37
N TYR A 302 4.62 21.59 2.52
CA TYR A 302 4.98 22.83 1.81
C TYR A 302 4.82 22.85 0.29
N LEU A 303 4.67 21.68 -0.35
CA LEU A 303 4.56 21.56 -1.81
C LEU A 303 3.11 21.29 -2.23
N LEU A 304 2.56 20.13 -1.85
CA LEU A 304 1.37 19.56 -2.49
C LEU A 304 0.32 19.08 -1.49
#